data_AF-A0A1F4R2R2-F1
#
_entry.id   AF-A0A1F4R2R2-F1
#
_cell.length_a   1.000
_cell.length_b   1.000
_cell.length_c   1.000
_cell.angle_alpha   90.00
_cell.angle_beta   90.00
_cell.angle_gamma   90.00
#
_symmetry.space_group_name_H-M   'P 1'
#
loop_
_entity.id
_entity.type
_entity.pdbx_description
1 polymer ?
#
loop_
_entity_poly.entity_id
_entity_poly.type
_entity_poly.pdbx_seq_one_letter_code
_entity_poly.pdbx_strand_id
1 'polypeptide(L)'
;MEMIEVEDFVRSGIFKNREEVIRDALRHLTRAHPEYRQRVAIYRYQNENISVGKAAELAGVSFEQMKEILAQQGIRPGLGPETVEEAKEEYETLKKYLKNQS
;
A
#
# COMPACT_ATOMS: atom_id res chain seq x y z
N MET A 1 16.55 26.89 17.26
CA MET A 1 16.44 26.76 15.79
C MET A 1 14.97 26.88 15.48
N GLU A 2 14.58 27.86 14.67
CA GLU A 2 13.18 28.03 14.27
C GLU A 2 12.78 26.84 13.39
N MET A 3 11.61 26.26 13.65
CA MET A 3 11.13 25.11 12.87
C MET A 3 10.58 25.64 11.55
N ILE A 4 10.99 25.06 10.42
CA ILE A 4 10.38 25.37 9.13
C ILE A 4 9.02 24.68 9.10
N GLU A 5 7.97 25.47 8.88
CA GLU A 5 6.59 24.99 8.80
C GLU A 5 6.17 24.76 7.35
N VAL A 6 5.07 24.03 7.15
CA VAL A 6 4.54 23.76 5.80
C VAL A 6 4.17 25.07 5.08
N GLU A 7 3.66 26.04 5.83
CA GLU A 7 3.23 27.34 5.32
C GLU A 7 4.39 28.18 4.76
N ASP A 8 5.62 28.00 5.28
CA ASP A 8 6.80 28.70 4.78
C ASP A 8 7.12 28.30 3.33
N PHE A 9 6.94 27.02 3.00
CA PHE A 9 7.12 26.48 1.65
C PHE A 9 6.07 26.99 0.66
N VAL A 10 4.83 27.19 1.12
CA VAL A 10 3.75 27.71 0.27
C VAL A 10 3.90 29.21 0.07
N ARG A 11 4.15 29.98 1.14
CA ARG A 11 4.30 31.44 1.07
C ARG A 11 5.54 31.88 0.29
N SER A 12 6.60 31.09 0.32
CA SER A 12 7.80 31.31 -0.51
C SER A 12 7.61 30.98 -1.99
N GLY A 13 6.50 30.33 -2.37
CA GLY A 13 6.18 29.98 -3.75
C GLY A 13 6.88 28.73 -4.28
N ILE A 14 7.55 27.95 -3.42
CA ILE A 14 8.21 26.69 -3.80
C ILE A 14 7.16 25.63 -4.17
N PHE A 15 6.06 25.57 -3.40
CA PHE A 15 4.93 24.67 -3.66
C PHE A 15 3.63 25.48 -3.76
N LYS A 16 2.68 24.98 -4.56
CA LYS A 16 1.41 25.70 -4.80
C LYS A 16 0.48 25.65 -3.59
N ASN A 17 0.55 24.58 -2.82
CA ASN A 17 -0.33 24.31 -1.69
C ASN A 17 0.31 23.30 -0.72
N ARG A 18 -0.37 23.13 0.42
CA ARG A 18 0.01 22.22 1.49
C ARG A 18 0.06 20.76 1.03
N GLU A 19 -0.85 20.33 0.17
CA GLU A 19 -0.91 18.96 -0.35
C GLU A 19 0.34 18.60 -1.16
N GLU A 20 0.86 19.53 -1.96
CA GLU A 20 2.11 19.32 -2.72
C GLU A 20 3.32 19.18 -1.78
N VAL A 21 3.42 20.01 -0.74
CA VAL A 21 4.47 19.90 0.29
C VAL A 21 4.40 18.54 0.97
N ILE A 22 3.22 18.12 1.44
CA ILE A 22 3.05 16.85 2.15
C ILE A 22 3.37 15.68 1.23
N ARG A 23 2.94 15.72 -0.03
CA ARG A 23 3.22 14.65 -0.99
C ARG A 23 4.71 14.51 -1.24
N ASP A 24 5.43 15.62 -1.39
CA ASP A 24 6.88 15.58 -1.60
C ASP A 24 7.63 15.18 -0.32
N ALA A 25 7.18 15.65 0.85
CA ALA A 25 7.70 15.22 2.15
C ALA A 25 7.52 13.72 2.37
N LEU A 26 6.34 13.15 2.08
CA LEU A 26 6.09 11.71 2.17
C LEU A 26 6.97 10.92 1.19
N ARG A 27 7.23 11.47 0.00
CA ARG A 27 8.15 10.85 -0.97
C ARG A 27 9.56 10.80 -0.42
N HIS A 28 10.05 11.87 0.18
CA HIS A 28 11.38 11.91 0.81
C HIS A 28 11.44 11.02 2.07
N LEU A 29 10.42 11.09 2.93
CA LEU A 29 10.30 10.28 4.15
C LEU A 29 10.38 8.79 3.83
N THR A 30 9.57 8.31 2.87
CA THR A 30 9.56 6.88 2.51
C THR A 30 10.78 6.43 1.70
N ARG A 31 11.55 7.36 1.12
CA ARG A 31 12.86 7.06 0.51
C ARG A 31 13.95 6.93 1.57
N ALA A 32 13.94 7.82 2.56
CA ALA A 32 14.87 7.79 3.68
C ALA A 32 14.60 6.63 4.64
N HIS A 33 13.33 6.25 4.77
CA HIS A 33 12.85 5.18 5.66
C HIS A 33 12.03 4.12 4.89
N PRO A 34 12.68 3.26 4.10
CA PRO A 34 12.00 2.15 3.40
C PRO A 34 11.19 1.24 4.35
N GLU A 35 11.61 1.12 5.60
CA GLU A 35 10.91 0.36 6.64
C GLU A 35 9.51 0.90 6.94
N TYR A 36 9.27 2.21 6.82
CA TYR A 36 7.94 2.79 6.99
C TYR A 36 7.02 2.37 5.85
N ARG A 37 7.55 2.33 4.64
CA ARG A 37 6.83 1.89 3.45
C ARG A 37 6.41 0.43 3.57
N GLN A 38 7.31 -0.43 4.05
CA GLN A 38 7.00 -1.84 4.33
C GLN A 38 5.92 -2.00 5.42
N ARG A 39 6.02 -1.25 6.54
CA ARG A 39 4.99 -1.29 7.60
C ARG A 39 3.61 -0.87 7.10
N VAL A 40 3.55 0.20 6.30
CA VAL A 40 2.28 0.65 5.68
C VAL A 40 1.75 -0.41 4.73
N ALA A 41 2.60 -1.04 3.91
CA ALA A 41 2.17 -2.11 3.02
C ALA A 41 1.57 -3.32 3.77
N ILE A 42 2.19 -3.74 4.88
CA ILE A 42 1.69 -4.83 5.73
C ILE A 42 0.34 -4.43 6.36
N TYR A 43 0.25 -3.22 6.93
CA TYR A 43 -0.99 -2.72 7.50
C TYR A 43 -2.13 -2.75 6.47
N ARG A 44 -1.89 -2.23 5.26
CA ARG A 44 -2.92 -2.22 4.21
C ARG A 44 -3.29 -3.62 3.75
N TYR A 45 -2.32 -4.53 3.65
CA TYR A 45 -2.58 -5.94 3.35
C TYR A 45 -3.57 -6.56 4.34
N GLN A 46 -3.35 -6.33 5.64
CA GLN A 46 -4.17 -6.92 6.69
C GLN A 46 -5.55 -6.26 6.85
N ASN A 47 -5.69 -4.96 6.52
CA ASN A 47 -6.88 -4.18 6.88
C ASN A 47 -7.72 -3.70 5.67
N GLU A 48 -7.15 -3.67 4.47
CA GLU A 48 -7.80 -3.06 3.29
C GLU A 48 -8.04 -4.05 2.15
N ASN A 49 -7.91 -5.37 2.42
CA ASN A 49 -8.14 -6.46 1.47
C ASN A 49 -7.38 -6.28 0.14
N ILE A 50 -6.13 -5.81 0.21
CA ILE A 50 -5.28 -5.66 -0.97
C ILE A 50 -4.51 -6.97 -1.24
N SER A 51 -4.22 -7.24 -2.51
CA SER A 51 -3.43 -8.41 -2.89
C SER A 51 -1.97 -8.31 -2.42
N VAL A 52 -1.28 -9.46 -2.34
CA VAL A 52 0.17 -9.51 -2.06
C VAL A 52 0.96 -8.69 -3.08
N GLY A 53 0.54 -8.72 -4.36
CA GLY A 53 1.16 -7.90 -5.41
C GLY A 53 1.01 -6.41 -5.16
N LYS A 54 -0.16 -5.96 -4.68
CA LYS A 54 -0.36 -4.55 -4.34
C LYS A 54 0.45 -4.16 -3.10
N ALA A 55 0.56 -5.04 -2.11
CA ALA A 55 1.43 -4.83 -0.96
C ALA A 55 2.91 -4.75 -1.38
N ALA A 56 3.35 -5.59 -2.32
CA ALA A 56 4.73 -5.57 -2.85
C ALA A 56 5.06 -4.25 -3.57
N GLU A 57 4.14 -3.77 -4.42
CA GLU A 57 4.24 -2.48 -5.08
C GLU A 57 4.36 -1.34 -4.05
N LEU A 58 3.47 -1.36 -3.03
CA LEU A 58 3.50 -0.37 -1.96
C LEU A 58 4.80 -0.42 -1.17
N ALA A 59 5.32 -1.60 -0.85
CA ALA A 59 6.57 -1.82 -0.13
C ALA A 59 7.82 -1.48 -0.97
N GLY A 60 7.70 -1.46 -2.30
CA GLY A 60 8.84 -1.26 -3.20
C GLY A 60 9.75 -2.49 -3.30
N VAL A 61 9.19 -3.69 -3.19
CA VAL A 61 9.90 -4.97 -3.23
C VAL A 61 9.30 -5.90 -4.27
N SER A 62 9.97 -7.00 -4.59
CA SER A 62 9.42 -8.02 -5.48
C SER A 62 8.25 -8.77 -4.83
N PHE A 63 7.42 -9.41 -5.65
CA PHE A 63 6.32 -10.26 -5.16
C PHE A 63 6.82 -11.37 -4.21
N GLU A 64 7.93 -12.02 -4.56
CA GLU A 64 8.55 -13.07 -3.74
C GLU A 64 9.03 -12.52 -2.39
N GLN A 65 9.72 -11.38 -2.40
CA GLN A 65 10.17 -10.72 -1.17
C GLN A 65 8.99 -10.32 -0.28
N MET A 66 7.88 -9.88 -0.86
CA MET A 66 6.68 -9.53 -0.08
C MET A 66 6.08 -10.76 0.61
N LYS A 67 6.03 -11.93 -0.06
CA LYS A 67 5.59 -13.17 0.57
C LYS A 67 6.47 -13.54 1.76
N GLU A 68 7.79 -13.41 1.62
CA GLU A 68 8.74 -13.66 2.71
C GLU A 68 8.52 -12.69 3.88
N ILE A 69 8.34 -11.40 3.59
CA ILE A 69 8.04 -10.36 4.58
C ILE A 69 6.77 -10.70 5.37
N LEU A 70 5.69 -11.09 4.69
CA LEU A 70 4.43 -11.47 5.34
C LEU A 70 4.63 -12.72 6.21
N ALA A 71 5.31 -13.74 5.68
CA ALA A 71 5.58 -14.97 6.41
C ALA A 71 6.42 -14.74 7.69
N GLN A 72 7.42 -13.86 7.62
CA GLN A 72 8.23 -13.46 8.79
C GLN A 72 7.40 -12.77 9.88
N GLN A 73 6.28 -12.14 9.52
CA GLN A 73 5.34 -11.53 10.46
C GLN A 73 4.25 -12.51 10.93
N GLY A 74 4.37 -13.80 10.60
CA GLY A 74 3.36 -14.82 10.91
C GLY A 74 2.09 -14.70 10.08
N ILE A 75 2.08 -13.85 9.04
CA ILE A 75 0.95 -13.66 8.15
C ILE A 75 1.10 -14.71 7.04
N ARG A 76 0.24 -15.73 7.04
CA ARG A 76 0.15 -16.63 5.90
C ARG A 76 -0.51 -15.87 4.75
N PRO A 77 0.19 -15.60 3.65
CA PRO A 77 -0.46 -14.96 2.52
C PRO A 77 -1.52 -15.92 2.01
N GLY A 78 -2.78 -15.48 1.92
CA GLY A 78 -3.80 -16.20 1.16
C GLY A 78 -3.34 -16.20 -0.30
N LEU A 79 -2.68 -17.29 -0.74
CA LEU A 79 -2.12 -17.43 -2.10
C LEU A 79 -3.19 -17.84 -3.12
N GLY A 80 -4.44 -17.54 -2.79
CA GLY A 80 -5.64 -18.08 -3.40
C GLY A 80 -6.50 -18.78 -2.36
N PRO A 81 -7.69 -19.22 -2.78
CA PRO A 81 -8.60 -19.98 -1.95
C PRO A 81 -7.91 -21.27 -1.44
N GLU A 82 -7.91 -21.47 -0.13
CA GLU A 82 -7.40 -22.69 0.50
C GLU A 82 -8.35 -23.88 0.25
N THR A 83 -9.59 -23.59 -0.13
CA THR A 83 -10.66 -24.58 -0.39
C THR A 83 -11.37 -24.37 -1.72
N VAL A 84 -12.00 -25.42 -2.23
CA VAL A 84 -12.84 -25.35 -3.45
C VAL A 84 -14.04 -24.42 -3.23
N GLU A 85 -14.51 -24.31 -1.98
CA GLU A 85 -15.59 -23.44 -1.54
C GLU A 85 -15.20 -21.96 -1.67
N GLU A 86 -14.04 -21.56 -1.13
CA GLU A 86 -13.52 -20.19 -1.29
C GLU A 86 -13.30 -19.84 -2.76
N ALA A 87 -12.82 -20.79 -3.57
CA ALA A 87 -12.61 -20.60 -5.00
C ALA A 87 -13.93 -20.31 -5.74
N LYS A 88 -15.02 -20.97 -5.34
CA LYS A 88 -16.36 -20.73 -5.88
C LYS A 88 -16.91 -19.37 -5.45
N GLU A 89 -16.66 -18.95 -4.21
CA GLU A 89 -17.09 -17.63 -3.72
C GLU A 89 -16.37 -16.48 -4.44
N GLU A 90 -15.06 -16.57 -4.61
CA GLU A 90 -14.29 -15.60 -5.39
C GLU A 90 -14.76 -15.56 -6.85
N TYR A 91 -14.99 -16.73 -7.48
CA TYR A 91 -15.51 -16.81 -8.85
C TYR A 91 -16.89 -16.17 -9.00
N GLU A 92 -17.84 -16.46 -8.10
CA GLU A 92 -19.18 -15.86 -8.16
C GLU A 92 -19.14 -14.35 -7.89
N THR A 93 -18.22 -13.88 -7.06
CA THR A 93 -17.99 -12.44 -6.82
C THR A 93 -17.48 -11.75 -8.08
N LEU A 94 -16.46 -12.30 -8.74
CA LEU A 94 -15.92 -11.79 -10.00
C LEU A 94 -16.98 -11.77 -11.11
N LYS A 95 -17.75 -12.85 -11.24
CA LYS A 95 -18.81 -13.01 -12.24
C LYS A 95 -19.94 -11.97 -12.06
N LYS A 96 -20.31 -11.66 -10.81
CA LYS A 96 -21.27 -10.57 -10.51
C LYS A 96 -20.71 -9.20 -10.90
N TYR A 97 -19.43 -8.95 -10.59
CA TYR A 97 -18.78 -7.68 -10.93
C TYR A 97 -18.73 -7.45 -12.44
N LEU A 98 -18.33 -8.47 -13.22
CA LEU A 98 -18.29 -8.41 -14.68
C LEU A 98 -19.67 -8.21 -15.31
N LYS A 99 -20.72 -8.84 -14.74
CA LYS A 99 -22.10 -8.64 -15.18
C LYS A 99 -22.62 -7.22 -14.93
N ASN A 100 -22.19 -6.57 -13.86
CA ASN A 100 -22.63 -5.22 -13.53
C ASN A 100 -21.89 -4.12 -14.29
N GLN A 101 -20.84 -4.47 -15.04
CA GLN A 101 -20.12 -3.57 -15.95
C GLN A 101 -20.52 -3.74 -17.43
N SER A 102 -21.47 -4.64 -17.73
CA SER A 102 -22.03 -4.89 -19.06
C SER A 102 -23.41 -4.27 -19.20
#